data_AF-A0A507FAN2-F1
#
_entry.id   AF-A0A507FAN2-F1
#
_cell.length_a   1.000
_cell.length_b   1.000
_cell.length_c   1.000
_cell.angle_alpha   90.00
_cell.angle_beta   90.00
_cell.angle_gamma   90.00
#
_symmetry.space_group_name_H-M   'P 1'
#
loop_
_entity.id
_entity.type
_entity.pdbx_description
1 polymer ?
#
loop_
_entity_poly.entity_id
_entity_poly.type
_entity_poly.pdbx_seq_one_letter_code
_entity_poly.pdbx_strand_id
1 'polypeptide(L)'
;MNSISSNSTHVPGTPIFDPAHDPIVIANQYILLPTYCIGIVLNGTILLAILVKWRSATSLLIRIEKVAAVLVLVCFLWSADSAVRYALPKVTTNSDNSRRIQGFLASGFILLLQGLNVSFAIERFLTVKRWKGAWIVRAIGWQWVTVVIFLATDAWSFIATKEVDSALTPDYDYIRVWMLIMGLAFISTLIATVTLNSLTYRTCFKELKLALENVPTTSTRSTTPSFSLSATTSSNSSSTFSSSSSSATVTNSLSLQRSSNEEDGINNTNNKNNNTQNSPQLQFHQPKKSLLLARINKRMIFRCVIMNATLLICQTPLIVLNLMGTFIMDDFAAAVCTAVGFAFMASEAVVTPLLVLYFFPRVRSLLFGEERQVVEVDEENSDETEGGGMKENVETPVAAAADAPKFHIIRIVV
;
A
#
# COMPACT_ATOMS: atom_id res chain seq x y z
N MET A 1 19.19 42.37 34.32
CA MET A 1 18.46 41.10 34.55
C MET A 1 18.06 41.08 36.02
N ASN A 2 16.87 41.59 36.33
CA ASN A 2 16.33 41.59 37.68
C ASN A 2 15.51 40.32 37.84
N SER A 3 15.95 39.43 38.73
CA SER A 3 15.19 38.27 39.17
C SER A 3 13.97 38.77 39.95
N ILE A 4 12.85 38.94 39.26
CA ILE A 4 11.56 39.16 39.92
C ILE A 4 11.20 37.81 40.56
N SER A 5 11.47 37.68 41.86
CA SER A 5 10.94 36.59 42.67
C SER A 5 9.44 36.80 42.79
N SER A 6 8.66 36.14 41.95
CA SER A 6 7.22 36.03 42.12
C SER A 6 6.95 35.27 43.41
N ASN A 7 6.72 36.00 44.51
CA ASN A 7 6.14 35.46 45.72
C ASN A 7 4.75 34.94 45.37
N SER A 8 4.67 33.66 45.02
CA SER A 8 3.43 32.92 44.92
C SER A 8 2.80 32.91 46.32
N THR A 9 1.81 33.78 46.52
CA THR A 9 0.91 33.71 47.67
C THR A 9 0.17 32.37 47.59
N HIS A 10 0.70 31.40 48.31
CA HIS A 10 0.15 30.07 48.46
C HIS A 10 -1.28 30.21 49.00
N VAL A 11 -2.29 29.98 48.16
CA VAL A 11 -3.68 29.87 48.62
C VAL A 11 -3.76 28.57 49.42
N PRO A 12 -4.01 28.61 50.75
CA PRO A 12 -4.10 27.41 51.55
C PRO A 12 -5.43 26.73 51.26
N GLY A 13 -5.39 25.59 50.57
CA GLY A 13 -6.59 24.78 50.29
C GLY A 13 -6.65 24.13 48.91
N THR A 14 -5.79 24.50 47.97
CA THR A 14 -5.64 23.72 46.73
C THR A 14 -4.84 22.46 47.04
N PRO A 15 -5.34 21.25 46.69
CA PRO A 15 -4.57 20.03 46.84
C PRO A 15 -3.26 20.22 46.08
N ILE A 16 -2.14 20.00 46.76
CA ILE A 16 -0.81 20.04 46.15
C ILE A 16 -0.82 18.94 45.08
N PHE A 17 -1.02 19.34 43.83
CA PHE A 17 -0.91 18.46 42.69
C PHE A 17 0.57 18.10 42.60
N ASP A 18 0.92 16.91 43.10
CA ASP A 18 2.27 16.40 42.96
C ASP A 18 2.52 16.23 41.45
N PRO A 19 3.42 17.00 40.83
CA PRO A 19 3.70 16.91 39.40
C PRO A 19 4.21 15.51 39.00
N ALA A 20 4.63 14.67 39.96
CA ALA A 20 4.94 13.27 39.71
C ALA A 20 3.72 12.41 39.33
N HIS A 21 2.49 12.91 39.57
CA HIS A 21 1.24 12.21 39.31
C HIS A 21 0.44 12.79 38.14
N ASP A 22 1.03 13.68 37.33
CA ASP A 22 0.37 14.14 36.11
C ASP A 22 0.20 12.94 35.14
N PRO A 23 -1.04 12.53 34.82
CA PRO A 23 -1.29 11.39 33.94
C PRO A 23 -0.64 11.55 32.56
N ILE A 24 -0.42 12.78 32.10
CA ILE A 24 0.26 13.07 30.82
C ILE A 24 1.73 12.71 30.90
N VAL A 25 2.40 13.06 32.01
CA VAL A 25 3.82 12.74 32.23
C VAL A 25 3.99 11.22 32.33
N ILE A 26 3.09 10.54 33.04
CA ILE A 26 3.08 9.08 33.15
C ILE A 26 2.88 8.44 31.77
N ALA A 27 1.89 8.87 30.99
CA ALA A 27 1.65 8.34 29.65
C ALA A 27 2.87 8.53 28.73
N ASN A 28 3.50 9.71 28.76
CA ASN A 28 4.69 10.00 27.96
C ASN A 28 5.87 9.09 28.31
N GLN A 29 6.13 8.89 29.61
CA GLN A 29 7.28 8.10 30.07
C GLN A 29 7.08 6.59 29.95
N TYR A 30 5.88 6.09 30.27
CA TYR A 30 5.64 4.64 30.38
C TYR A 30 4.99 4.03 29.14
N ILE A 31 4.37 4.83 28.26
CA ILE A 31 3.71 4.32 27.05
C ILE A 31 4.44 4.81 25.80
N LEU A 32 4.57 6.14 25.63
CA LEU A 32 5.10 6.69 24.37
C LEU A 32 6.58 6.38 24.19
N LEU A 33 7.42 6.66 25.19
CA LEU A 33 8.87 6.43 25.07
C LEU A 33 9.22 4.96 24.77
N PRO A 34 8.72 3.94 25.50
CA PRO A 34 8.95 2.55 25.15
C PRO A 34 8.47 2.18 23.75
N THR A 35 7.31 2.70 23.33
CA THR A 35 6.76 2.45 21.98
C THR A 35 7.70 2.96 20.90
N TYR A 36 8.24 4.17 21.04
CA TYR A 36 9.21 4.72 20.08
C TYR A 36 10.56 4.01 20.14
N CYS A 37 11.03 3.57 21.32
CA CYS A 37 12.23 2.74 21.44
C CYS A 37 12.07 1.40 20.68
N ILE A 38 10.91 0.74 20.83
CA ILE A 38 10.57 -0.47 20.05
C ILE A 38 10.54 -0.13 18.55
N GLY A 39 9.94 1.01 18.18
CA GLY A 39 9.93 1.54 16.82
C GLY A 39 11.33 1.72 16.24
N ILE A 40 12.29 2.30 16.98
CA ILE A 40 13.69 2.46 16.54
C ILE A 40 14.31 1.10 16.25
N VAL A 41 14.19 0.14 17.18
CA VAL A 41 14.78 -1.20 17.03
C VAL A 41 14.15 -1.93 15.82
N LEU A 42 12.83 -1.92 15.72
CA LEU A 42 12.12 -2.64 14.66
C LEU A 42 12.34 -2.02 13.28
N ASN A 43 12.16 -0.70 13.13
CA ASN A 43 12.40 -0.04 11.85
C ASN A 43 13.89 -0.07 11.47
N GLY A 44 14.79 0.11 12.45
CA GLY A 44 16.23 0.08 12.23
C GLY A 44 16.74 -1.29 11.76
N THR A 45 16.24 -2.38 12.34
CA THR A 45 16.59 -3.75 11.91
C THR A 45 16.10 -4.04 10.49
N ILE A 46 14.87 -3.67 10.15
CA ILE A 46 14.33 -3.83 8.80
C ILE A 46 15.12 -2.99 7.80
N LEU A 47 15.41 -1.72 8.12
CA LEU A 47 16.16 -0.83 7.26
C LEU A 47 17.58 -1.35 7.03
N LEU A 48 18.25 -1.82 8.08
CA LEU A 48 19.57 -2.44 7.98
C LEU A 48 19.54 -3.68 7.07
N ALA A 49 18.54 -4.56 7.23
CA ALA A 49 18.39 -5.73 6.37
C ALA A 49 18.18 -5.36 4.89
N ILE A 50 17.38 -4.32 4.63
CA ILE A 50 17.17 -3.76 3.29
C ILE A 50 18.49 -3.19 2.74
N LEU A 51 19.25 -2.43 3.55
CA LEU A 51 20.51 -1.80 3.15
C LEU A 51 21.62 -2.81 2.86
N VAL A 52 21.81 -3.80 3.73
CA VAL A 52 22.83 -4.86 3.55
C VAL A 52 22.61 -5.62 2.25
N LYS A 53 21.34 -5.93 1.93
CA LYS A 53 20.99 -6.65 0.70
C LYS A 53 20.67 -5.72 -0.47
N TRP A 54 20.71 -4.39 -0.27
CA TRP A 54 20.36 -3.40 -1.29
C TRP A 54 21.24 -3.57 -2.52
N ARG A 55 22.55 -3.74 -2.34
CA ARG A 55 23.53 -3.87 -3.44
C ARG A 55 23.29 -5.11 -4.30
N SER A 56 22.86 -6.22 -3.69
CA SER A 56 22.52 -7.44 -4.44
C SER A 56 21.12 -7.39 -5.05
N ALA A 57 20.19 -6.65 -4.43
CA ALA A 57 18.79 -6.59 -4.82
C ALA A 57 18.45 -5.39 -5.72
N THR A 58 19.40 -4.48 -5.99
CA THR A 58 19.11 -3.21 -6.67
C THR A 58 18.50 -3.40 -8.06
N SER A 59 18.84 -4.50 -8.75
CA SER A 59 18.27 -4.82 -10.07
C SER A 59 16.90 -5.49 -10.02
N LEU A 60 16.43 -5.93 -8.84
CA LEU A 60 15.22 -6.74 -8.67
C LEU A 60 14.16 -6.10 -7.77
N LEU A 61 14.45 -4.95 -7.15
CA LEU A 61 13.52 -4.27 -6.27
C LEU A 61 12.36 -3.67 -7.07
N ILE A 62 11.16 -4.17 -6.81
CA ILE A 62 9.93 -3.67 -7.43
C ILE A 62 9.70 -2.24 -6.91
N ARG A 63 9.17 -1.33 -7.74
CA ARG A 63 8.91 0.07 -7.34
C ARG A 63 8.18 0.21 -5.99
N ILE A 64 7.20 -0.65 -5.74
CA ILE A 64 6.45 -0.68 -4.49
C ILE A 64 7.31 -0.99 -3.25
N GLU A 65 8.37 -1.79 -3.40
CA GLU A 65 9.31 -2.12 -2.32
C GLU A 65 10.20 -0.91 -1.99
N LYS A 66 10.51 -0.07 -2.99
CA LYS A 66 11.24 1.19 -2.77
C LYS A 66 10.40 2.16 -1.93
N VAL A 67 9.11 2.29 -2.26
CA VAL A 67 8.19 3.12 -1.46
C VAL A 67 8.06 2.57 -0.03
N ALA A 68 7.97 1.25 0.14
CA ALA A 68 7.94 0.63 1.47
C ALA A 68 9.25 0.87 2.25
N ALA A 69 10.41 0.83 1.60
CA ALA A 69 11.68 1.14 2.25
C ALA A 69 11.77 2.61 2.70
N VAL A 70 11.29 3.55 1.87
CA VAL A 70 11.18 4.97 2.25
C VAL A 70 10.20 5.16 3.42
N LEU A 71 9.09 4.42 3.43
CA LEU A 71 8.14 4.42 4.55
C LEU A 71 8.80 3.98 5.86
N VAL A 72 9.52 2.85 5.85
CA VAL A 72 10.27 2.37 7.03
C VAL A 72 11.33 3.37 7.47
N LEU A 73 12.02 4.03 6.54
CA LEU A 73 12.99 5.08 6.85
C LEU A 73 12.32 6.27 7.54
N VAL A 74 11.18 6.75 7.05
CA VAL A 74 10.44 7.85 7.68
C VAL A 74 9.95 7.44 9.08
N CYS A 75 9.41 6.22 9.23
CA CYS A 75 9.02 5.70 10.55
C CYS A 75 10.22 5.60 11.53
N PHE A 76 11.40 5.20 11.04
CA PHE A 76 12.62 5.17 11.83
C PHE A 76 13.03 6.57 12.31
N LEU A 77 13.11 7.53 11.40
CA LEU A 77 13.50 8.91 11.71
C LEU A 77 12.52 9.55 12.69
N TRP A 78 11.23 9.33 12.49
CA TRP A 78 10.20 9.81 13.39
C TRP A 78 10.28 9.16 14.77
N SER A 79 10.52 7.85 14.85
CA SER A 79 10.69 7.16 16.13
C SER A 79 11.92 7.67 16.89
N ALA A 80 13.02 7.93 16.17
CA ALA A 80 14.24 8.49 16.74
C ALA A 80 14.01 9.90 17.31
N ASP A 81 13.40 10.80 16.52
CA ASP A 81 13.06 12.15 16.97
C ASP A 81 12.15 12.13 18.21
N SER A 82 11.07 11.34 18.16
CA SER A 82 10.13 11.22 19.28
C SER A 82 10.81 10.63 20.53
N ALA A 83 11.63 9.59 20.41
CA ALA A 83 12.34 9.02 21.57
C ALA A 83 13.28 10.04 22.22
N VAL A 84 14.04 10.81 21.43
CA VAL A 84 14.91 11.87 21.96
C VAL A 84 14.08 12.93 22.69
N ARG A 85 12.92 13.29 22.14
CA ARG A 85 11.99 14.25 22.75
C ARG A 85 11.51 13.83 24.13
N TYR A 86 11.10 12.57 24.28
CA TYR A 86 10.59 12.06 25.55
C TYR A 86 11.70 11.67 26.54
N ALA A 87 12.87 11.23 26.06
CA ALA A 87 14.00 10.84 26.92
C ALA A 87 14.75 12.05 27.49
N LEU A 88 14.86 13.15 26.72
CA LEU A 88 15.67 14.32 27.08
C LEU A 88 14.84 15.61 27.07
N PRO A 89 13.77 15.72 27.90
CA PRO A 89 12.88 16.88 27.90
C PRO A 89 13.61 18.19 28.19
N LYS A 90 14.70 18.15 28.97
CA LYS A 90 15.53 19.33 29.26
C LYS A 90 16.25 19.86 28.01
N VAL A 91 16.75 18.97 27.16
CA VAL A 91 17.45 19.38 25.93
C VAL A 91 16.44 20.02 24.96
N THR A 92 15.25 19.44 24.89
CA THR A 92 14.22 19.84 23.94
C THR A 92 13.49 21.12 24.32
N THR A 93 13.32 21.38 25.62
CA THR A 93 12.53 22.52 26.12
C THR A 93 13.35 23.76 26.45
N ASN A 94 14.69 23.69 26.48
CA ASN A 94 15.56 24.80 26.91
C ASN A 94 15.65 25.98 25.93
N SER A 95 15.31 25.81 24.65
CA SER A 95 15.34 26.89 23.67
C SER A 95 14.09 26.90 22.80
N ASP A 96 13.56 28.09 22.51
CA ASP A 96 12.38 28.25 21.67
C ASP A 96 12.60 27.69 20.26
N ASN A 97 13.81 27.87 19.71
CA ASN A 97 14.20 27.30 18.43
C ASN A 97 14.08 25.77 18.40
N SER A 98 14.52 25.10 19.48
CA SER A 98 14.39 23.64 19.60
C SER A 98 12.92 23.20 19.60
N ARG A 99 12.04 23.93 20.33
CA ARG A 99 10.60 23.65 20.36
C ARG A 99 9.96 23.81 18.99
N ARG A 100 10.29 24.88 18.25
CA ARG A 100 9.79 25.13 16.88
C ARG A 100 10.20 24.03 15.92
N ILE A 101 11.48 23.65 15.94
CA ILE A 101 12.01 22.58 15.08
C ILE A 101 11.30 21.26 15.38
N GLN A 102 11.06 20.95 16.65
CA GLN A 102 10.38 19.72 17.04
C GLN A 102 8.89 19.70 16.72
N GLY A 103 8.21 20.83 16.87
CA GLY A 103 6.84 20.99 16.40
C GLY A 103 6.75 20.68 14.91
N PHE A 104 7.57 21.37 14.11
CA PHE A 104 7.68 21.15 12.67
C PHE A 104 8.05 19.71 12.29
N LEU A 105 9.01 19.09 12.97
CA LEU A 105 9.39 17.70 12.68
C LEU A 105 8.23 16.75 12.98
N ALA A 106 7.52 16.94 14.10
CA ALA A 106 6.39 16.08 14.45
C ALA A 106 5.26 16.16 13.41
N SER A 107 4.82 17.35 13.04
CA SER A 107 3.81 17.55 12.01
C SER A 107 4.31 17.14 10.62
N GLY A 108 5.57 17.46 10.31
CA GLY A 108 6.22 17.11 9.06
C GLY A 108 6.28 15.61 8.82
N PHE A 109 6.60 14.81 9.85
CA PHE A 109 6.57 13.35 9.72
C PHE A 109 5.17 12.81 9.45
N ILE A 110 4.12 13.36 10.07
CA ILE A 110 2.73 12.99 9.77
C ILE A 110 2.41 13.27 8.30
N LEU A 111 2.73 14.46 7.80
CA LEU A 111 2.51 14.86 6.41
C LEU A 111 3.28 13.96 5.42
N LEU A 112 4.51 13.59 5.77
CA LEU A 112 5.31 12.64 4.96
C LEU A 112 4.67 11.25 4.94
N LEU A 113 4.21 10.74 6.08
CA LEU A 113 3.53 9.44 6.16
C LEU A 113 2.22 9.44 5.34
N GLN A 114 1.43 10.51 5.44
CA GLN A 114 0.25 10.71 4.59
C GLN A 114 0.61 10.72 3.10
N GLY A 115 1.64 11.47 2.71
CA GLY A 115 2.14 11.53 1.34
C GLY A 115 2.60 10.16 0.81
N LEU A 116 3.27 9.37 1.65
CA LEU A 116 3.71 8.02 1.33
C LEU A 116 2.52 7.05 1.21
N ASN A 117 1.49 7.20 2.05
CA ASN A 117 0.27 6.40 1.96
C ASN A 117 -0.45 6.58 0.62
N VAL A 118 -0.56 7.84 0.15
CA VAL A 118 -1.10 8.13 -1.18
C VAL A 118 -0.18 7.61 -2.28
N SER A 119 1.13 7.84 -2.18
CA SER A 119 2.11 7.35 -3.16
C SER A 119 2.02 5.83 -3.34
N PHE A 120 1.81 5.13 -2.24
CA PHE A 120 1.65 3.69 -2.23
C PHE A 120 0.34 3.23 -2.86
N ALA A 121 -0.77 3.95 -2.62
CA ALA A 121 -2.04 3.72 -3.31
C ALA A 121 -1.93 3.97 -4.83
N ILE A 122 -1.22 5.04 -5.24
CA ILE A 122 -0.95 5.37 -6.65
C ILE A 122 -0.14 4.25 -7.32
N GLU A 123 0.99 3.85 -6.75
CA GLU A 123 1.84 2.79 -7.30
C GLU A 123 1.07 1.47 -7.48
N ARG A 124 0.19 1.13 -6.54
CA ARG A 124 -0.68 -0.05 -6.64
C ARG A 124 -1.68 0.06 -7.77
N PHE A 125 -2.40 1.19 -7.85
CA PHE A 125 -3.36 1.43 -8.92
C PHE A 125 -2.68 1.32 -10.29
N LEU A 126 -1.50 1.93 -10.44
CA LEU A 126 -0.72 1.92 -11.66
C LEU A 126 -0.16 0.54 -12.02
N THR A 127 0.25 -0.24 -11.01
CA THR A 127 0.70 -1.64 -11.20
C THR A 127 -0.44 -2.51 -11.73
N VAL A 128 -1.65 -2.37 -11.17
CA VAL A 128 -2.83 -3.12 -11.64
C VAL A 128 -3.23 -2.68 -13.05
N LYS A 129 -3.26 -1.38 -13.32
CA LYS A 129 -3.58 -0.83 -14.65
C LYS A 129 -2.51 -1.12 -15.71
N ARG A 130 -1.33 -1.60 -15.31
CA ARG A 130 -0.15 -1.82 -16.17
C ARG A 130 0.20 -0.60 -17.02
N TRP A 131 -0.01 0.60 -16.48
CA TRP A 131 0.38 1.81 -17.19
C TRP A 131 1.91 1.86 -17.32
N LYS A 132 2.41 2.17 -18.51
CA LYS A 132 3.84 2.34 -18.79
C LYS A 132 4.12 3.83 -19.07
N GLY A 133 5.33 4.28 -18.77
CA GLY A 133 5.85 5.58 -19.22
C GLY A 133 5.67 6.77 -18.26
N ALA A 134 5.68 7.97 -18.84
CA ALA A 134 5.84 9.26 -18.15
C ALA A 134 4.67 9.66 -17.23
N TRP A 135 3.46 9.15 -17.48
CA TRP A 135 2.27 9.49 -16.69
C TRP A 135 2.39 9.06 -15.23
N ILE A 136 3.05 7.93 -14.97
CA ILE A 136 3.31 7.43 -13.61
C ILE A 136 4.16 8.42 -12.82
N VAL A 137 5.28 8.82 -13.43
CA VAL A 137 6.23 9.75 -12.82
C VAL A 137 5.58 11.11 -12.58
N ARG A 138 4.73 11.57 -13.52
CA ARG A 138 3.95 12.80 -13.35
C ARG A 138 2.97 12.71 -12.19
N ALA A 139 2.20 11.63 -12.07
CA ALA A 139 1.21 11.48 -10.98
C ALA A 139 1.88 11.46 -9.60
N ILE A 140 2.97 10.70 -9.45
CA ILE A 140 3.77 10.66 -8.22
C ILE A 140 4.42 12.03 -7.95
N GLY A 141 4.98 12.66 -8.99
CA GLY A 141 5.56 13.99 -8.89
C GLY A 141 4.56 15.02 -8.38
N TRP A 142 3.35 15.06 -8.95
CA TRP A 142 2.27 15.95 -8.50
C TRP A 142 1.88 15.70 -7.04
N GLN A 143 1.80 14.45 -6.61
CA GLN A 143 1.53 14.13 -5.21
C GLN A 143 2.61 14.69 -4.28
N TRP A 144 3.89 14.55 -4.63
CA TRP A 144 4.99 15.08 -3.82
C TRP A 144 5.05 16.60 -3.83
N VAL A 145 4.69 17.26 -4.94
CA VAL A 145 4.51 18.71 -4.97
C VAL A 145 3.47 19.15 -3.94
N THR A 146 2.33 18.46 -3.87
CA THR A 146 1.30 18.73 -2.85
C THR A 146 1.83 18.55 -1.42
N VAL A 147 2.59 17.48 -1.15
CA VAL A 147 3.21 17.25 0.17
C VAL A 147 4.20 18.36 0.51
N VAL A 148 5.02 18.81 -0.44
CA VAL A 148 5.96 19.92 -0.25
C VAL A 148 5.24 21.23 0.07
N ILE A 149 4.10 21.50 -0.58
CA ILE A 149 3.27 22.68 -0.26
C ILE A 149 2.77 22.61 1.18
N PHE A 150 2.25 21.46 1.62
CA PHE A 150 1.83 21.28 3.01
C PHE A 150 2.99 21.46 3.99
N LEU A 151 4.15 20.85 3.73
CA LEU A 151 5.36 20.99 4.56
C LEU A 151 5.87 22.43 4.63
N ALA A 152 5.85 23.16 3.51
CA ALA A 152 6.26 24.56 3.47
C ALA A 152 5.32 25.45 4.31
N THR A 153 4.02 25.15 4.28
CA THR A 153 3.01 25.90 5.04
C THR A 153 3.07 25.56 6.53
N ASP A 154 3.35 24.31 6.86
CA ASP A 154 3.62 23.85 8.22
C ASP A 154 4.88 24.51 8.79
N ALA A 155 6.00 24.50 8.04
CA ALA A 155 7.23 25.19 8.41
C ALA A 155 7.00 26.70 8.61
N TRP A 156 6.27 27.34 7.69
CA TRP A 156 5.89 28.74 7.82
C TRP A 156 5.16 29.00 9.13
N SER A 157 4.20 28.14 9.50
CA SER A 157 3.41 28.30 10.72
C SER A 157 4.31 28.34 11.95
N PHE A 158 5.28 27.43 12.08
CA PHE A 158 6.23 27.43 13.19
C PHE A 158 7.26 28.56 13.14
N ILE A 159 7.65 29.04 11.95
CA ILE A 159 8.58 30.17 11.80
C ILE A 159 7.90 31.49 12.19
N ALA A 160 6.65 31.70 11.77
CA ALA A 160 5.89 32.93 11.99
C ALA A 160 5.43 33.10 13.45
N THR A 161 5.41 32.02 14.21
CA THR A 161 5.05 31.98 15.62
C THR A 161 6.04 32.80 16.47
N LYS A 162 5.55 33.58 17.46
CA LYS A 162 6.40 34.51 18.24
C LYS A 162 6.94 33.87 19.52
N GLU A 163 6.09 33.18 20.26
CA GLU A 163 6.44 32.37 21.43
C GLU A 163 6.16 30.88 21.10
N VAL A 164 6.38 29.93 21.99
CA VAL A 164 5.94 28.55 21.73
C VAL A 164 5.49 27.98 23.07
N ASP A 165 4.18 28.00 23.29
CA ASP A 165 3.55 27.52 24.53
C ASP A 165 3.83 26.04 24.77
N SER A 166 3.83 25.23 23.71
CA SER A 166 4.09 23.79 23.78
C SER A 166 4.99 23.34 22.62
N ALA A 167 5.86 22.34 22.85
CA ALA A 167 6.76 21.81 21.83
C ALA A 167 6.05 21.10 20.64
N LEU A 168 4.71 21.13 20.60
CA LEU A 168 3.89 20.36 19.65
C LEU A 168 2.95 21.24 18.82
N THR A 169 2.57 22.43 19.30
CA THR A 169 1.63 23.31 18.62
C THR A 169 2.19 24.72 18.50
N PRO A 170 1.94 25.42 17.38
CA PRO A 170 2.27 26.84 17.29
C PRO A 170 1.34 27.67 18.20
N ASP A 171 1.68 28.94 18.41
CA ASP A 171 0.92 29.89 19.24
C ASP A 171 -0.54 30.02 18.80
N TYR A 172 -1.36 30.57 19.70
CA TYR A 172 -2.81 30.76 19.53
C TYR A 172 -3.22 31.41 18.20
N ASP A 173 -2.43 32.34 17.66
CA ASP A 173 -2.73 32.99 16.38
C ASP A 173 -2.57 32.05 15.17
N TYR A 174 -1.63 31.10 15.25
CA TYR A 174 -1.27 30.20 14.15
C TYR A 174 -1.78 28.77 14.35
N ILE A 175 -2.24 28.40 15.54
CA ILE A 175 -2.79 27.06 15.82
C ILE A 175 -3.98 26.74 14.92
N ARG A 176 -4.85 27.71 14.61
CA ARG A 176 -6.00 27.52 13.73
C ARG A 176 -5.58 27.23 12.30
N VAL A 177 -4.55 27.93 11.82
CA VAL A 177 -3.99 27.76 10.47
C VAL A 177 -3.35 26.37 10.37
N TRP A 178 -2.50 26.02 11.33
CA TRP A 178 -1.87 24.71 11.42
C TRP A 178 -2.90 23.56 11.48
N MET A 179 -3.91 23.68 12.34
CA MET A 179 -5.01 22.70 12.44
C MET A 179 -5.78 22.54 11.13
N LEU A 180 -6.07 23.64 10.43
CA LEU A 180 -6.76 23.62 9.14
C LEU A 180 -5.90 22.92 8.08
N ILE A 181 -4.60 23.20 8.05
CA ILE A 181 -3.65 22.56 7.12
C ILE A 181 -3.57 21.05 7.39
N MET A 182 -3.39 20.64 8.64
CA MET A 182 -3.32 19.23 9.04
C MET A 182 -4.65 18.49 8.75
N GLY A 183 -5.78 19.14 9.01
CA GLY A 183 -7.11 18.61 8.69
C GLY A 183 -7.33 18.45 7.18
N LEU A 184 -6.97 19.45 6.37
CA LEU A 184 -7.06 19.37 4.90
C LEU A 184 -6.12 18.32 4.32
N ALA A 185 -4.89 18.20 4.82
CA ALA A 185 -3.95 17.17 4.41
C ALA A 185 -4.49 15.77 4.71
N PHE A 186 -5.07 15.58 5.90
CA PHE A 186 -5.71 14.31 6.28
C PHE A 186 -6.93 13.98 5.41
N ILE A 187 -7.87 14.91 5.22
CA ILE A 187 -9.08 14.70 4.42
C ILE A 187 -8.72 14.42 2.96
N SER A 188 -7.79 15.18 2.38
CA SER A 188 -7.33 14.95 1.00
C SER A 188 -6.66 13.58 0.85
N THR A 189 -5.83 13.17 1.81
CA THR A 189 -5.20 11.85 1.85
C THR A 189 -6.24 10.73 1.94
N LEU A 190 -7.25 10.90 2.81
CA LEU A 190 -8.35 9.95 2.96
C LEU A 190 -9.13 9.78 1.65
N ILE A 191 -9.57 10.90 1.05
CA ILE A 191 -10.30 10.88 -0.22
C ILE A 191 -9.48 10.24 -1.34
N ALA A 192 -8.20 10.63 -1.47
CA ALA A 192 -7.30 10.09 -2.49
C ALA A 192 -7.12 8.57 -2.31
N THR A 193 -6.85 8.14 -1.08
CA THR A 193 -6.60 6.73 -0.76
C THR A 193 -7.83 5.86 -0.97
N VAL A 194 -9.01 6.30 -0.51
CA VAL A 194 -10.28 5.59 -0.69
C VAL A 194 -10.65 5.51 -2.16
N THR A 195 -10.51 6.63 -2.90
CA THR A 195 -10.78 6.68 -4.34
C THR A 195 -9.87 5.73 -5.11
N LEU A 196 -8.55 5.80 -4.90
CA LEU A 196 -7.57 4.95 -5.59
C LEU A 196 -7.77 3.47 -5.27
N ASN A 197 -8.01 3.12 -4.00
CA ASN A 197 -8.29 1.73 -3.62
C ASN A 197 -9.60 1.22 -4.24
N SER A 198 -10.64 2.05 -4.28
CA SER A 198 -11.92 1.71 -4.91
C SER A 198 -11.78 1.49 -6.42
N LEU A 199 -11.03 2.35 -7.11
CA LEU A 199 -10.73 2.22 -8.53
C LEU A 199 -9.88 0.97 -8.82
N THR A 200 -8.90 0.70 -7.97
CA THR A 200 -8.05 -0.51 -8.06
C THR A 200 -8.90 -1.76 -7.89
N TYR A 201 -9.76 -1.81 -6.87
CA TYR A 201 -10.68 -2.91 -6.62
C TYR A 201 -11.63 -3.15 -7.80
N ARG A 202 -12.27 -2.09 -8.32
CA ARG A 202 -13.15 -2.18 -9.50
C ARG A 202 -12.41 -2.71 -10.72
N THR A 203 -11.17 -2.28 -10.95
CA THR A 203 -10.36 -2.73 -12.09
C THR A 203 -10.05 -4.23 -11.98
N CYS A 204 -9.56 -4.68 -10.82
CA CYS A 204 -9.27 -6.10 -10.61
C CYS A 204 -10.52 -6.98 -10.64
N PHE A 205 -11.67 -6.49 -10.17
CA PHE A 205 -12.92 -7.23 -10.27
C PHE A 205 -13.35 -7.44 -11.72
N LYS A 206 -13.22 -6.41 -12.58
CA LYS A 206 -13.49 -6.53 -14.01
C LYS A 206 -12.57 -7.55 -14.68
N GLU A 207 -11.28 -7.52 -14.38
CA GLU A 207 -10.32 -8.49 -14.92
C GLU A 207 -10.63 -9.92 -14.48
N LEU A 208 -11.01 -10.12 -13.21
CA LEU A 208 -11.41 -11.43 -12.70
C LEU A 208 -12.68 -11.94 -13.40
N LYS A 209 -13.67 -11.07 -13.61
CA LYS A 209 -14.91 -11.42 -14.31
C LYS A 209 -14.61 -11.86 -15.75
N LEU A 210 -13.81 -11.08 -16.47
CA LEU A 210 -13.38 -11.44 -17.84
C LEU A 210 -12.57 -12.73 -17.87
N ALA A 211 -11.71 -12.97 -16.87
CA ALA A 211 -10.96 -14.22 -16.79
C ALA A 211 -11.87 -15.44 -16.54
N LEU A 212 -12.93 -15.28 -15.74
CA LEU A 212 -13.92 -16.34 -15.47
C LEU A 212 -14.84 -16.62 -16.66
N GLU A 213 -15.30 -15.59 -17.36
CA GLU A 213 -16.15 -15.74 -18.56
C GLU A 213 -15.41 -16.43 -19.70
N ASN A 214 -14.08 -16.28 -19.77
CA ASN A 214 -13.23 -16.94 -20.76
C ASN A 214 -12.79 -18.36 -20.36
N VAL A 215 -13.13 -18.86 -19.16
CA VAL A 215 -12.91 -20.28 -18.85
C VAL A 215 -13.92 -21.05 -19.67
N PRO A 216 -13.49 -21.90 -20.63
CA PRO A 216 -14.43 -22.72 -21.37
C PRO A 216 -15.23 -23.50 -20.34
N THR A 217 -16.54 -23.31 -20.31
CA THR A 217 -17.40 -24.26 -19.65
C THR A 217 -17.17 -25.54 -20.44
N THR A 218 -16.32 -26.43 -19.92
CA THR A 218 -16.40 -27.85 -20.21
C THR A 218 -17.80 -28.22 -19.78
N SER A 219 -18.75 -27.95 -20.66
CA SER A 219 -20.05 -28.55 -20.65
C SER A 219 -19.69 -30.01 -20.68
N THR A 220 -19.80 -30.63 -19.51
CA THR A 220 -19.74 -32.06 -19.34
C THR A 220 -20.83 -32.57 -20.25
N ARG A 221 -20.48 -32.75 -21.53
CA ARG A 221 -21.24 -33.54 -22.46
C ARG A 221 -21.06 -34.91 -21.86
N SER A 222 -21.92 -35.21 -20.90
CA SER A 222 -22.17 -36.53 -20.44
C SER A 222 -22.41 -37.29 -21.72
N THR A 223 -21.40 -38.02 -22.16
CA THR A 223 -21.57 -39.12 -23.07
C THR A 223 -22.48 -40.04 -22.29
N THR A 224 -23.79 -39.81 -22.40
CA THR A 224 -24.79 -40.76 -21.95
C THR A 224 -24.41 -42.03 -22.70
N PRO A 225 -23.93 -43.08 -22.02
CA PRO A 225 -23.69 -44.34 -22.70
C PRO A 225 -25.05 -44.74 -23.29
N SER A 226 -25.15 -44.70 -24.62
CA SER A 226 -26.33 -45.16 -25.34
C SER A 226 -26.42 -46.67 -25.14
N PHE A 227 -27.04 -47.10 -24.05
CA PHE A 227 -27.63 -48.43 -23.97
C PHE A 227 -28.83 -48.41 -24.90
N SER A 228 -28.65 -48.95 -26.10
CA SER A 228 -29.74 -49.31 -27.00
C SER A 228 -30.53 -50.46 -26.38
N LEU A 229 -31.64 -50.15 -25.70
CA LEU A 229 -32.72 -51.12 -25.52
C LEU A 229 -33.89 -50.71 -26.40
N SER A 230 -34.10 -51.52 -27.43
CA SER A 230 -35.31 -51.54 -28.25
C SER A 230 -36.51 -51.95 -27.39
N ALA A 231 -37.50 -51.07 -27.23
CA ALA A 231 -38.86 -51.47 -26.93
C ALA A 231 -39.85 -50.39 -27.38
N THR A 232 -40.59 -50.76 -28.42
CA THR A 232 -41.87 -50.21 -28.87
C THR A 232 -42.82 -50.00 -27.69
N THR A 233 -43.61 -48.92 -27.68
CA THR A 233 -45.09 -48.91 -27.90
C THR A 233 -45.75 -47.63 -27.33
N SER A 234 -46.52 -46.97 -28.21
CA SER A 234 -47.79 -46.25 -28.01
C SER A 234 -47.99 -45.15 -26.94
N SER A 235 -48.32 -43.98 -27.49
CA SER A 235 -49.59 -43.23 -27.33
C SER A 235 -49.73 -42.09 -26.31
N ASN A 236 -50.24 -40.99 -26.87
CA ASN A 236 -51.20 -40.02 -26.33
C ASN A 236 -50.86 -39.27 -25.03
N SER A 237 -50.68 -37.95 -25.13
CA SER A 237 -51.81 -37.00 -25.14
C SER A 237 -51.34 -35.54 -24.96
N SER A 238 -52.11 -34.67 -25.58
CA SER A 238 -52.21 -33.21 -25.44
C SER A 238 -51.80 -32.59 -24.10
N SER A 239 -51.11 -31.44 -24.16
CA SER A 239 -51.74 -30.19 -23.72
C SER A 239 -51.00 -28.96 -24.21
N THR A 240 -51.79 -28.10 -24.81
CA THR A 240 -51.56 -26.75 -25.27
C THR A 240 -51.37 -25.84 -24.05
N PHE A 241 -50.26 -25.10 -23.96
CA PHE A 241 -50.29 -23.79 -23.30
C PHE A 241 -49.25 -22.87 -23.92
N SER A 242 -49.78 -21.94 -24.71
CA SER A 242 -49.09 -20.82 -25.33
C SER A 242 -49.11 -19.62 -24.39
N SER A 243 -47.92 -19.10 -24.07
CA SER A 243 -47.75 -17.71 -23.63
C SER A 243 -46.42 -17.15 -24.18
N SER A 244 -46.57 -16.51 -25.34
CA SER A 244 -45.89 -15.25 -25.71
C SER A 244 -45.91 -14.26 -24.53
N SER A 245 -44.99 -13.33 -24.31
CA SER A 245 -44.14 -12.57 -25.22
C SER A 245 -43.25 -11.63 -24.39
N SER A 246 -42.02 -11.44 -24.87
CA SER A 246 -41.35 -10.14 -25.01
C SER A 246 -41.12 -9.26 -23.77
N SER A 247 -39.85 -9.09 -23.39
CA SER A 247 -39.14 -7.80 -23.50
C SER A 247 -37.78 -7.90 -22.81
N ALA A 248 -36.72 -8.08 -23.59
CA ALA A 248 -35.36 -7.85 -23.14
C ALA A 248 -34.64 -7.05 -24.20
N THR A 249 -34.62 -5.74 -23.97
CA THR A 249 -33.91 -4.73 -24.75
C THR A 249 -32.44 -5.09 -24.89
N VAL A 250 -32.06 -5.49 -26.10
CA VAL A 250 -30.66 -5.57 -26.54
C VAL A 250 -30.14 -4.14 -26.64
N THR A 251 -29.42 -3.69 -25.62
CA THR A 251 -28.60 -2.48 -25.71
C THR A 251 -27.28 -2.86 -26.34
N ASN A 252 -27.17 -2.59 -27.64
CA ASN A 252 -25.90 -2.49 -28.35
C ASN A 252 -25.00 -1.51 -27.60
N SER A 253 -23.96 -2.02 -26.95
CA SER A 253 -22.90 -1.16 -26.42
C SER A 253 -21.95 -0.84 -27.57
N LEU A 254 -22.05 0.40 -28.02
CA LEU A 254 -21.07 1.10 -28.86
C LEU A 254 -19.65 0.79 -28.39
N SER A 255 -18.87 0.17 -29.27
CA SER A 255 -17.42 0.26 -29.29
C SER A 255 -17.03 1.71 -29.59
N LEU A 256 -16.80 2.49 -28.54
CA LEU A 256 -16.22 3.84 -28.65
C LEU A 256 -14.73 3.70 -28.95
N GLN A 257 -14.43 3.46 -30.23
CA GLN A 257 -13.09 3.54 -30.80
C GLN A 257 -12.72 5.02 -30.92
N ARG A 258 -12.19 5.59 -29.83
CA ARG A 258 -11.67 6.96 -29.83
C ARG A 258 -10.33 6.97 -30.58
N SER A 259 -10.42 7.13 -31.90
CA SER A 259 -9.33 7.60 -32.74
C SER A 259 -9.07 9.07 -32.39
N SER A 260 -7.91 9.35 -31.79
CA SER A 260 -7.36 10.71 -31.79
C SER A 260 -6.43 10.81 -32.99
N ASN A 261 -6.99 11.35 -34.08
CA ASN A 261 -6.24 11.99 -35.14
C ASN A 261 -5.59 13.26 -34.58
N GLU A 262 -4.28 13.38 -34.76
CA GLU A 262 -3.61 14.68 -34.89
C GLU A 262 -2.56 14.53 -36.00
N GLU A 263 -3.00 14.90 -37.21
CA GLU A 263 -2.20 15.49 -38.30
C GLU A 263 -1.45 16.72 -37.73
N ASP A 264 -0.23 17.11 -38.11
CA ASP A 264 0.41 17.16 -39.42
C ASP A 264 1.95 17.26 -39.28
N GLY A 265 2.71 16.81 -40.29
CA GLY A 265 4.13 17.20 -40.38
C GLY A 265 5.12 16.36 -41.21
N ILE A 266 4.74 15.88 -42.40
CA ILE A 266 5.52 15.76 -43.66
C ILE A 266 7.05 15.50 -43.56
N ASN A 267 7.50 14.29 -43.92
CA ASN A 267 8.35 14.03 -45.11
C ASN A 267 8.75 12.54 -45.30
N ASN A 268 8.42 12.00 -46.49
CA ASN A 268 9.22 11.14 -47.39
C ASN A 268 10.44 10.36 -46.81
N THR A 269 10.70 9.08 -47.11
CA THR A 269 10.52 8.30 -48.35
C THR A 269 10.84 6.81 -48.10
N ASN A 270 10.41 5.96 -49.03
CA ASN A 270 10.97 4.63 -49.38
C ASN A 270 10.53 3.38 -48.59
N ASN A 271 9.39 2.85 -49.04
CA ASN A 271 9.31 1.60 -49.80
C ASN A 271 10.23 0.43 -49.33
N LYS A 272 9.67 -0.45 -48.49
CA LYS A 272 10.09 -1.86 -48.46
C LYS A 272 8.87 -2.74 -48.20
N ASN A 273 8.25 -3.18 -49.30
CA ASN A 273 7.31 -4.29 -49.34
C ASN A 273 7.94 -5.54 -48.72
N ASN A 274 7.55 -5.88 -47.49
CA ASN A 274 7.71 -7.23 -46.96
C ASN A 274 6.32 -7.75 -46.58
N ASN A 275 5.78 -8.58 -47.46
CA ASN A 275 4.70 -9.53 -47.19
C ASN A 275 5.06 -10.33 -45.94
N THR A 276 4.56 -9.89 -44.78
CA THR A 276 4.60 -10.70 -43.56
C THR A 276 3.27 -11.42 -43.49
N GLN A 277 3.32 -12.68 -43.86
CA GLN A 277 2.24 -13.65 -43.79
C GLN A 277 1.67 -13.64 -42.36
N ASN A 278 0.50 -13.03 -42.22
CA ASN A 278 -0.30 -13.04 -41.00
C ASN A 278 -0.77 -14.48 -40.76
N SER A 279 0.06 -15.32 -40.15
CA SER A 279 -0.43 -16.50 -39.45
C SER A 279 -1.27 -16.00 -38.27
N PRO A 280 -2.59 -16.26 -38.24
CA PRO A 280 -3.35 -16.08 -37.02
C PRO A 280 -2.83 -17.13 -36.05
N GLN A 281 -1.77 -16.80 -35.31
CA GLN A 281 -1.41 -17.57 -34.14
C GLN A 281 -2.60 -17.47 -33.21
N LEU A 282 -3.38 -18.54 -33.21
CA LEU A 282 -4.28 -18.97 -32.17
C LEU A 282 -3.54 -18.79 -30.84
N GLN A 283 -3.64 -17.60 -30.26
CA GLN A 283 -3.44 -17.39 -28.84
C GLN A 283 -4.59 -18.13 -28.17
N PHE A 284 -4.53 -19.46 -28.11
CA PHE A 284 -5.24 -20.24 -27.11
C PHE A 284 -4.60 -19.88 -25.78
N HIS A 285 -5.07 -18.72 -25.33
CA HIS A 285 -4.71 -17.97 -24.17
C HIS A 285 -4.86 -18.91 -22.99
N GLN A 286 -3.76 -19.33 -22.35
CA GLN A 286 -3.83 -20.26 -21.23
C GLN A 286 -4.71 -19.70 -20.11
N PRO A 287 -5.97 -20.18 -19.96
CA PRO A 287 -6.94 -19.56 -19.05
C PRO A 287 -6.53 -19.79 -17.59
N LYS A 288 -5.70 -20.80 -17.34
CA LYS A 288 -5.10 -21.09 -16.03
C LYS A 288 -4.19 -19.95 -15.56
N LYS A 289 -3.38 -19.36 -16.45
CA LYS A 289 -2.42 -18.29 -16.10
C LYS A 289 -3.13 -16.98 -15.75
N SER A 290 -4.19 -16.60 -16.47
CA SER A 290 -4.97 -15.40 -16.16
C SER A 290 -5.73 -15.52 -14.83
N LEU A 291 -6.29 -16.70 -14.53
CA LEU A 291 -7.00 -16.95 -13.28
C LEU A 291 -6.05 -16.94 -12.06
N LEU A 292 -4.86 -17.54 -12.20
CA LEU A 292 -3.83 -17.50 -11.17
C LEU A 292 -3.39 -16.05 -10.89
N LEU A 293 -3.13 -15.27 -11.93
CA LEU A 293 -2.76 -13.85 -11.79
C LEU A 293 -3.87 -13.04 -11.11
N ALA A 294 -5.13 -13.25 -11.49
CA ALA A 294 -6.26 -12.57 -10.86
C ALA A 294 -6.38 -12.89 -9.36
N ARG A 295 -6.11 -14.16 -8.97
CA ARG A 295 -6.07 -14.56 -7.55
C ARG A 295 -4.92 -13.89 -6.79
N ILE A 296 -3.73 -13.80 -7.39
CA ILE A 296 -2.58 -13.10 -6.80
C ILE A 296 -2.90 -11.61 -6.62
N ASN A 297 -3.44 -10.95 -7.65
CA ASN A 297 -3.83 -9.54 -7.60
C ASN A 297 -4.89 -9.27 -6.53
N LYS A 298 -5.89 -10.15 -6.38
CA LYS A 298 -6.90 -10.03 -5.32
C LYS A 298 -6.28 -10.08 -3.92
N ARG A 299 -5.38 -11.04 -3.67
CA ARG A 299 -4.68 -11.16 -2.38
C ARG A 299 -3.80 -9.94 -2.12
N MET A 300 -3.10 -9.46 -3.15
CA MET A 300 -2.31 -8.23 -3.07
C MET A 300 -3.20 -7.05 -2.69
N ILE A 301 -4.31 -6.80 -3.38
CA ILE A 301 -5.22 -5.68 -3.07
C ILE A 301 -5.79 -5.76 -1.66
N PHE A 302 -6.18 -6.94 -1.20
CA PHE A 302 -6.71 -7.07 0.16
C PHE A 302 -5.69 -6.66 1.22
N ARG A 303 -4.46 -7.16 1.08
CA ARG A 303 -3.30 -6.74 1.89
C ARG A 303 -3.08 -5.23 1.81
N CYS A 304 -3.28 -4.67 0.62
CA CYS A 304 -3.12 -3.26 0.37
C CYS A 304 -4.11 -2.39 1.13
N VAL A 305 -5.38 -2.75 1.05
CA VAL A 305 -6.48 -2.06 1.73
C VAL A 305 -6.29 -2.13 3.23
N ILE A 306 -5.92 -3.30 3.77
CA ILE A 306 -5.64 -3.44 5.20
C ILE A 306 -4.52 -2.48 5.62
N MET A 307 -3.40 -2.46 4.90
CA MET A 307 -2.29 -1.58 5.25
C MET A 307 -2.73 -0.12 5.32
N ASN A 308 -3.39 0.37 4.28
CA ASN A 308 -3.83 1.77 4.22
C ASN A 308 -4.90 2.07 5.27
N ALA A 309 -5.83 1.15 5.51
CA ALA A 309 -6.86 1.31 6.53
C ALA A 309 -6.25 1.40 7.93
N THR A 310 -5.28 0.55 8.26
CA THR A 310 -4.61 0.58 9.55
C THR A 310 -3.88 1.91 9.77
N LEU A 311 -3.18 2.43 8.77
CA LEU A 311 -2.49 3.74 8.88
C LEU A 311 -3.49 4.88 9.09
N LEU A 312 -4.61 4.86 8.37
CA LEU A 312 -5.69 5.84 8.59
C LEU A 312 -6.29 5.71 10.00
N ILE A 313 -6.50 4.49 10.50
CA ILE A 313 -7.03 4.25 11.86
C ILE A 313 -6.06 4.76 12.92
N CYS A 314 -4.74 4.60 12.76
CA CYS A 314 -3.75 5.13 13.70
C CYS A 314 -3.73 6.67 13.73
N GLN A 315 -3.96 7.32 12.59
CA GLN A 315 -3.89 8.78 12.48
C GLN A 315 -5.22 9.50 12.81
N THR A 316 -6.35 8.83 12.58
CA THR A 316 -7.69 9.44 12.73
C THR A 316 -7.94 10.01 14.12
N PRO A 317 -7.67 9.29 15.24
CA PRO A 317 -7.94 9.80 16.58
C PRO A 317 -7.23 11.11 16.85
N LEU A 318 -5.94 11.23 16.52
CA LEU A 318 -5.18 12.45 16.76
C LEU A 318 -5.78 13.65 16.01
N ILE A 319 -6.08 13.51 14.72
CA ILE A 319 -6.59 14.61 13.91
C ILE A 319 -8.01 15.00 14.33
N VAL A 320 -8.90 14.02 14.51
CA VAL A 320 -10.30 14.26 14.90
C VAL A 320 -10.37 14.85 16.31
N LEU A 321 -9.61 14.32 17.27
CA LEU A 321 -9.63 14.80 18.64
C LEU A 321 -8.99 16.19 18.77
N ASN A 322 -7.92 16.49 18.04
CA ASN A 322 -7.36 17.85 18.04
C ASN A 322 -8.35 18.86 17.40
N LEU A 323 -9.08 18.45 16.34
CA LEU A 323 -10.12 19.29 15.74
C LEU A 323 -11.26 19.53 16.74
N MET A 324 -11.78 18.48 17.39
CA MET A 324 -12.87 18.60 18.36
C MET A 324 -12.46 19.36 19.63
N GLY A 325 -11.24 19.11 20.13
CA GLY A 325 -10.69 19.77 21.32
C GLY A 325 -10.61 21.27 21.16
N THR A 326 -10.35 21.76 19.94
CA THR A 326 -10.27 23.20 19.65
C THR A 326 -11.63 23.91 19.71
N PHE A 327 -12.74 23.20 19.49
CA PHE A 327 -14.07 23.83 19.33
C PHE A 327 -15.07 23.53 20.44
N ILE A 328 -14.96 22.37 21.11
CA ILE A 328 -16.08 21.82 21.90
C ILE A 328 -15.68 21.44 23.33
N MET A 329 -14.42 21.02 23.55
CA MET A 329 -14.01 20.38 24.81
C MET A 329 -13.44 21.38 25.82
N ASP A 330 -13.61 21.07 27.10
CA ASP A 330 -12.86 21.67 28.20
C ASP A 330 -11.38 21.27 28.14
N ASP A 331 -10.50 22.10 28.72
CA ASP A 331 -9.04 21.94 28.64
C ASP A 331 -8.58 20.56 29.13
N PHE A 332 -9.23 20.01 30.16
CA PHE A 332 -8.91 18.70 30.70
C PHE A 332 -9.29 17.58 29.73
N ALA A 333 -10.52 17.56 29.21
CA ALA A 333 -10.92 16.54 28.23
C ALA A 333 -10.11 16.65 26.93
N ALA A 334 -9.78 17.86 26.49
CA ALA A 334 -8.90 18.09 25.34
C ALA A 334 -7.51 17.46 25.58
N ALA A 335 -6.90 17.68 26.74
CA ALA A 335 -5.59 17.11 27.07
C ALA A 335 -5.61 15.56 27.10
N VAL A 336 -6.64 14.96 27.71
CA VAL A 336 -6.81 13.50 27.73
C VAL A 336 -7.00 12.94 26.31
N CYS A 337 -7.86 13.58 25.52
CA CYS A 337 -8.12 13.16 24.14
C CYS A 337 -6.87 13.27 23.27
N THR A 338 -6.09 14.34 23.41
CA THR A 338 -4.81 14.51 22.72
C THR A 338 -3.80 13.44 23.15
N ALA A 339 -3.72 13.09 24.44
CA ALA A 339 -2.85 12.00 24.92
C ALA A 339 -3.23 10.64 24.31
N VAL A 340 -4.52 10.33 24.22
CA VAL A 340 -5.02 9.13 23.52
C VAL A 340 -4.65 9.19 22.04
N GLY A 341 -4.85 10.33 21.38
CA GLY A 341 -4.44 10.57 20.00
C GLY A 341 -2.95 10.27 19.78
N PHE A 342 -2.08 10.75 20.67
CA PHE A 342 -0.65 10.47 20.61
C PHE A 342 -0.31 8.99 20.81
N ALA A 343 -1.04 8.27 21.68
CA ALA A 343 -0.81 6.84 21.84
C ALA A 343 -1.15 6.04 20.57
N PHE A 344 -2.28 6.35 19.91
CA PHE A 344 -2.65 5.76 18.63
C PHE A 344 -1.63 6.08 17.53
N MET A 345 -1.20 7.33 17.49
CA MET A 345 -0.19 7.81 16.55
C MET A 345 1.17 7.12 16.80
N ALA A 346 1.62 7.00 18.05
CA ALA A 346 2.85 6.30 18.41
C ALA A 346 2.82 4.82 18.03
N SER A 347 1.65 4.18 18.09
CA SER A 347 1.49 2.79 17.64
C SER A 347 1.87 2.59 16.17
N GLU A 348 1.75 3.63 15.33
CA GLU A 348 2.13 3.58 13.91
C GLU A 348 3.63 3.30 13.72
N ALA A 349 4.48 3.72 14.66
CA ALA A 349 5.91 3.43 14.66
C ALA A 349 6.22 1.92 14.73
N VAL A 350 5.31 1.14 15.30
CA VAL A 350 5.44 -0.32 15.45
C VAL A 350 4.57 -1.06 14.43
N VAL A 351 3.33 -0.62 14.24
CA VAL A 351 2.37 -1.29 13.37
C VAL A 351 2.80 -1.23 11.90
N THR A 352 3.30 -0.09 11.42
CA THR A 352 3.73 0.09 10.03
C THR A 352 4.83 -0.91 9.61
N PRO A 353 5.97 -1.01 10.30
CA PRO A 353 7.00 -1.99 9.94
C PRO A 353 6.52 -3.44 10.06
N LEU A 354 5.65 -3.76 11.04
CA LEU A 354 5.06 -5.10 11.12
C LEU A 354 4.19 -5.42 9.89
N LEU A 355 3.39 -4.45 9.43
CA LEU A 355 2.62 -4.60 8.19
C LEU A 355 3.54 -4.73 6.98
N VAL A 356 4.66 -4.01 6.92
CA VAL A 356 5.65 -4.16 5.85
C VAL A 356 6.23 -5.58 5.86
N LEU A 357 6.65 -6.10 7.02
CA LEU A 357 7.14 -7.48 7.15
C LEU A 357 6.08 -8.52 6.76
N TYR A 358 4.83 -8.29 7.14
CA TYR A 358 3.71 -9.18 6.83
C TYR A 358 3.37 -9.18 5.33
N PHE A 359 3.36 -8.02 4.68
CA PHE A 359 2.94 -7.89 3.29
C PHE A 359 4.04 -8.07 2.26
N PHE A 360 5.31 -7.92 2.65
CA PHE A 360 6.47 -8.09 1.77
C PHE A 360 7.30 -9.33 2.19
N PRO A 361 6.90 -10.55 1.75
CA PRO A 361 7.63 -11.79 2.06
C PRO A 361 9.11 -11.74 1.69
N ARG A 362 9.47 -10.93 0.68
CA ARG A 362 10.87 -10.70 0.32
C ARG A 362 11.62 -10.07 1.49
N VAL A 363 11.14 -8.95 2.02
CA VAL A 363 11.74 -8.29 3.20
C VAL A 363 11.81 -9.27 4.39
N ARG A 364 10.76 -10.07 4.60
CA ARG A 364 10.76 -11.15 5.61
C ARG A 364 11.88 -12.17 5.37
N SER A 365 12.01 -12.70 4.16
CA SER A 365 13.10 -13.63 3.81
C SER A 365 14.49 -12.99 3.94
N LEU A 366 14.61 -11.67 3.73
CA LEU A 366 15.86 -10.97 3.96
C LEU A 366 16.26 -11.01 5.44
N LEU A 367 15.28 -10.83 6.33
CA LEU A 367 15.46 -10.73 7.78
C LEU A 367 15.66 -12.09 8.46
N PHE A 368 14.84 -13.09 8.11
CA PHE A 368 14.84 -14.40 8.77
C PHE A 368 15.71 -15.45 8.07
N GLY A 369 16.34 -15.10 6.95
CA GLY A 369 17.15 -16.05 6.17
C GLY A 369 16.32 -17.22 5.64
N GLU A 370 15.00 -17.07 5.55
CA GLU A 370 14.09 -18.09 5.04
C GLU A 370 14.40 -18.28 3.55
N GLU A 371 15.21 -19.31 3.27
CA GLU A 371 15.55 -19.73 1.92
C GLU A 371 14.25 -20.09 1.24
N ARG A 372 13.85 -19.29 0.24
CA ARG A 372 12.65 -19.60 -0.53
C ARG A 372 12.87 -20.99 -1.11
N GLN A 373 12.10 -21.97 -0.65
CA GLN A 373 11.69 -23.06 -1.51
C GLN A 373 11.00 -22.37 -2.69
N VAL A 374 11.75 -22.21 -3.77
CA VAL A 374 11.18 -21.95 -5.07
C VAL A 374 10.23 -23.11 -5.23
N VAL A 375 8.93 -22.82 -5.07
CA VAL A 375 7.91 -23.70 -5.59
C VAL A 375 8.15 -23.62 -7.10
N GLU A 376 9.09 -24.44 -7.58
CA GLU A 376 9.01 -25.01 -8.90
C GLU A 376 7.61 -25.60 -8.91
N VAL A 377 6.70 -24.81 -9.47
CA VAL A 377 5.51 -25.38 -10.05
C VAL A 377 6.14 -26.19 -11.17
N ASP A 378 6.48 -27.45 -10.84
CA ASP A 378 6.70 -28.48 -11.82
C ASP A 378 5.45 -28.39 -12.68
N GLU A 379 5.58 -27.69 -13.83
CA GLU A 379 4.71 -27.86 -14.96
C GLU A 379 4.97 -29.33 -15.32
N GLU A 380 4.26 -30.20 -14.59
CA GLU A 380 4.23 -31.64 -14.76
C GLU A 380 4.02 -31.81 -16.25
N ASN A 381 5.11 -32.23 -16.88
CA ASN A 381 5.24 -32.43 -18.29
C ASN A 381 4.24 -33.55 -18.60
N SER A 382 2.99 -33.16 -18.85
CA SER A 382 1.97 -34.03 -19.43
C SER A 382 2.38 -34.23 -20.89
N ASP A 383 3.47 -34.95 -21.06
CA ASP A 383 3.79 -35.72 -22.24
C ASP A 383 2.67 -36.75 -22.36
N GLU A 384 1.62 -36.37 -23.08
CA GLU A 384 0.87 -37.30 -23.91
C GLU A 384 1.85 -37.89 -24.94
N THR A 385 2.66 -38.86 -24.51
CA THR A 385 3.33 -39.77 -25.43
C THR A 385 2.48 -41.03 -25.54
N GLU A 386 1.35 -40.92 -26.24
CA GLU A 386 0.86 -42.04 -27.04
C GLU A 386 1.88 -42.24 -28.18
N GLY A 387 2.69 -43.30 -28.10
CA GLY A 387 3.63 -43.61 -29.16
C GLY A 387 4.56 -44.75 -28.81
N GLY A 388 4.06 -45.98 -28.96
CA GLY A 388 4.87 -47.19 -28.81
C GLY A 388 6.10 -47.21 -29.73
N GLY A 389 7.24 -47.63 -29.18
CA GLY A 389 8.49 -47.77 -29.91
C GLY A 389 9.50 -48.56 -29.10
N MET A 390 9.44 -49.89 -29.24
CA MET A 390 10.38 -50.85 -28.68
C MET A 390 11.73 -50.75 -29.41
N LYS A 391 12.83 -50.46 -28.69
CA LYS A 391 14.25 -50.72 -29.05
C LYS A 391 15.14 -50.34 -27.85
N GLU A 392 15.68 -51.30 -27.11
CA GLU A 392 16.91 -52.07 -27.33
C GLU A 392 18.11 -51.48 -26.57
N ASN A 393 18.64 -52.30 -25.65
CA ASN A 393 19.65 -52.00 -24.65
C ASN A 393 21.04 -51.72 -25.26
N VAL A 394 21.72 -50.68 -24.79
CA VAL A 394 23.19 -50.61 -24.80
C VAL A 394 23.67 -50.00 -23.48
N GLU A 395 24.30 -50.83 -22.65
CA GLU A 395 25.06 -50.41 -21.47
C GLU A 395 26.38 -49.76 -21.87
N THR A 396 26.71 -48.63 -21.25
CA THR A 396 28.11 -48.22 -21.03
C THR A 396 28.22 -47.35 -19.77
N PRO A 397 29.18 -47.61 -18.87
CA PRO A 397 29.38 -46.81 -17.67
C PRO A 397 30.45 -45.74 -17.91
N VAL A 398 30.11 -44.46 -17.81
CA VAL A 398 31.11 -43.37 -17.83
C VAL A 398 30.79 -42.32 -16.77
N ALA A 399 31.69 -42.26 -15.79
CA ALA A 399 32.10 -41.16 -14.92
C ALA A 399 31.07 -40.08 -14.54
N ALA A 400 30.74 -40.05 -13.25
CA ALA A 400 30.05 -38.96 -12.57
C ALA A 400 30.86 -37.66 -12.61
N ALA A 401 30.55 -36.79 -13.58
CA ALA A 401 30.81 -35.36 -13.49
C ALA A 401 29.62 -34.73 -12.76
N ALA A 402 29.89 -34.03 -11.66
CA ALA A 402 28.89 -33.28 -10.91
C ALA A 402 28.39 -32.10 -11.75
N ASP A 403 27.35 -32.34 -12.55
CA ASP A 403 26.61 -31.29 -13.25
C ASP A 403 25.87 -30.44 -12.22
N ALA A 404 26.34 -29.20 -12.05
CA ALA A 404 25.63 -28.20 -11.29
C ALA A 404 24.28 -27.91 -11.99
N PRO A 405 23.16 -27.88 -11.26
CA PRO A 405 21.84 -27.66 -11.85
C PRO A 405 21.79 -26.31 -12.58
N LYS A 406 21.50 -26.35 -13.88
CA LYS A 406 21.21 -25.16 -14.69
C LYS A 406 19.81 -24.67 -14.34
N PHE A 407 19.72 -23.70 -13.43
CA PHE A 407 18.46 -23.03 -13.13
C PHE A 407 18.02 -22.15 -14.30
N HIS A 408 16.90 -22.49 -14.93
CA HIS A 408 16.23 -21.60 -15.87
C HIS A 408 15.52 -20.48 -15.08
N ILE A 409 16.18 -19.32 -14.97
CA ILE A 409 15.56 -18.11 -14.42
C ILE A 409 14.50 -17.62 -15.42
N ILE A 410 13.24 -17.95 -15.17
CA ILE A 410 12.11 -17.33 -15.88
C ILE A 410 12.02 -15.87 -15.39
N ARG A 411 12.63 -14.95 -16.16
CA ARG A 411 12.37 -13.52 -16.02
C ARG A 411 10.94 -13.24 -16.45
N ILE A 412 10.03 -13.14 -15.48
CA ILE A 412 8.74 -12.49 -15.71
C ILE A 412 9.03 -10.99 -15.84
N VAL A 413 9.21 -10.53 -17.08
CA VAL A 413 9.24 -9.11 -17.42
C VAL A 413 7.79 -8.63 -17.41
N VAL A 414 7.39 -7.97 -16.32
CA VAL A 414 6.06 -7.33 -16.17
C VAL A 414 6.07 -5.95 -16.82
#